data_AF-A0A518H2S9-F1
#
_entry.id   AF-A0A518H2S9-F1
#
_cell.length_a   1.000
_cell.length_b   1.000
_cell.length_c   1.000
_cell.angle_alpha   90.00
_cell.angle_beta   90.00
_cell.angle_gamma   90.00
#
_symmetry.space_group_name_H-M   'P 1'
#
loop_
_entity.id
_entity.type
_entity.pdbx_description
1 polymer ?
#
loop_
_entity_poly.entity_id
_entity_poly.type
_entity_poly.pdbx_seq_one_letter_code
_entity_poly.pdbx_strand_id
1 'polypeptide(L)'
;MSLSLRTPRTRRGLPLALALALLGLASTPSSASVLTFDDIALGPDGTANVFGLYEDPGSGFFLAGDFQARGAGATSSLTPETSEGSGMITTSLAPFGPGLVTLTHEDGLPFELVSIDLAREFQFNDPSAGVSFPEVTFTGILAGGGTVSQTFSVDQEGFFFRTFAFSGAFTGLAAVTWEQPAFGVPDPNNPGRILGLHQFDRIAVNVVPEPSSMGMVVLGALGVAAGLTRRRRPALAPARASG
;
A
#
# COMPACT_ATOMS: atom_id res chain seq x y z
N MET A 1 2.68 7.59 -85.95
CA MET A 1 2.55 6.68 -84.79
C MET A 1 3.31 7.30 -83.63
N SER A 2 2.62 7.95 -82.69
CA SER A 2 3.23 8.70 -81.57
C SER A 2 2.95 7.95 -80.27
N LEU A 3 3.99 7.34 -79.69
CA LEU A 3 3.93 6.58 -78.44
C LEU A 3 3.94 7.54 -77.24
N SER A 4 2.78 7.68 -76.61
CA SER A 4 2.57 8.47 -75.39
C SER A 4 2.98 7.65 -74.16
N LEU A 5 4.09 8.02 -73.51
CA LEU A 5 4.55 7.45 -72.25
C LEU A 5 3.63 7.90 -71.10
N ARG A 6 2.91 6.95 -70.50
CA ARG A 6 2.22 7.15 -69.22
C ARG A 6 3.21 7.00 -68.06
N THR A 7 3.47 8.10 -67.35
CA THR A 7 4.17 8.09 -66.07
C THR A 7 3.29 7.50 -64.96
N PRO A 8 3.81 6.57 -64.12
CA PRO A 8 3.07 6.01 -62.99
C PRO A 8 2.96 7.02 -61.84
N ARG A 9 1.74 7.22 -61.34
CA ARG A 9 1.43 8.07 -60.19
C ARG A 9 2.03 7.45 -58.91
N THR A 10 2.83 8.26 -58.23
CA THR A 10 3.51 7.97 -56.97
C THR A 10 2.57 7.69 -55.81
N ARG A 11 3.02 6.74 -54.98
CA ARG A 11 2.45 6.18 -53.76
C ARG A 11 1.91 7.24 -52.79
N ARG A 12 0.65 7.09 -52.37
CA ARG A 12 0.12 7.72 -51.15
C ARG A 12 0.68 6.96 -49.94
N GLY A 13 1.76 7.47 -49.37
CA GLY A 13 2.22 7.09 -48.03
C GLY A 13 1.29 7.69 -46.98
N LEU A 14 0.65 6.83 -46.19
CA LEU A 14 -0.17 7.17 -45.04
C LEU A 14 0.01 6.03 -44.02
N PRO A 15 0.13 6.28 -42.71
CA PRO A 15 1.12 7.11 -42.04
C PRO A 15 1.91 6.27 -41.01
N LEU A 16 3.25 6.29 -41.07
CA LEU A 16 4.13 5.65 -40.07
C LEU A 16 4.03 6.31 -38.67
N ALA A 17 3.36 7.47 -38.56
CA ALA A 17 3.24 8.24 -37.33
C ALA A 17 2.29 7.65 -36.27
N LEU A 18 1.39 6.72 -36.63
CA LEU A 18 0.47 6.11 -35.67
C LEU A 18 1.13 4.98 -34.84
N ALA A 19 2.22 4.38 -35.34
CA ALA A 19 2.91 3.28 -34.66
C ALA A 19 3.82 3.74 -33.51
N LEU A 20 4.25 5.01 -33.48
CA LEU A 20 5.11 5.52 -32.40
C LEU A 20 4.34 5.99 -31.15
N ALA A 21 3.04 6.28 -31.26
CA ALA A 21 2.23 6.75 -30.11
C ALA A 21 1.85 5.63 -29.12
N LEU A 22 2.06 4.36 -29.49
CA LEU A 22 1.75 3.18 -28.65
C LEU A 22 2.92 2.73 -27.76
N LEU A 23 4.12 3.32 -27.91
CA LEU A 23 5.33 2.93 -27.17
C LEU A 23 5.50 3.64 -25.82
N GLY A 24 4.57 4.51 -25.42
CA GLY A 24 4.69 5.34 -24.21
C GLY A 24 3.93 4.84 -22.97
N LEU A 25 3.24 3.71 -23.04
CA LEU A 25 2.58 3.09 -21.88
C LEU A 25 3.59 2.23 -21.10
N ALA A 26 4.67 2.85 -20.65
CA ALA A 26 5.58 2.19 -19.71
C ALA A 26 4.84 2.10 -18.37
N SER A 27 4.46 0.88 -17.97
CA SER A 27 4.09 0.62 -16.58
C SER A 27 5.27 1.05 -15.71
N THR A 28 5.04 1.92 -14.73
CA THR A 28 6.05 2.16 -13.69
C THR A 28 6.39 0.80 -13.06
N PRO A 29 7.67 0.50 -12.78
CA PRO A 29 7.97 -0.72 -12.03
C PRO A 29 7.32 -0.62 -10.65
N SER A 30 6.76 -1.73 -10.16
CA SER A 30 6.37 -1.81 -8.76
C SER A 30 7.63 -1.71 -7.90
N SER A 31 7.59 -0.86 -6.87
CA SER A 31 8.67 -0.72 -5.90
C SER A 31 8.25 -1.42 -4.61
N ALA A 32 9.07 -2.36 -4.15
CA ALA A 32 8.89 -3.03 -2.87
C ALA A 32 9.65 -2.24 -1.80
N SER A 33 8.98 -1.96 -0.68
CA SER A 33 9.56 -1.27 0.48
C SER A 33 9.26 -2.08 1.74
N VAL A 34 10.17 -2.03 2.72
CA VAL A 34 9.97 -2.63 4.04
C VAL A 34 10.28 -1.55 5.08
N LEU A 35 9.27 -1.19 5.88
CA LEU A 35 9.41 -0.21 6.96
C LEU A 35 10.00 -0.92 8.19
N THR A 36 11.13 -0.46 8.73
CA THR A 36 11.85 -1.12 9.85
C THR A 36 12.14 -0.24 11.06
N PHE A 37 11.68 1.01 11.08
CA PHE A 37 11.69 1.92 12.25
C PHE A 37 13.06 2.20 12.91
N ASP A 38 14.15 1.73 12.30
CA ASP A 38 15.50 1.80 12.86
C ASP A 38 16.11 3.20 12.85
N ASP A 39 15.49 4.13 12.13
CA ASP A 39 15.83 5.54 12.08
C ASP A 39 15.29 6.32 13.28
N ILE A 40 14.38 5.74 14.06
CA ILE A 40 13.83 6.39 15.26
C ILE A 40 14.92 6.49 16.32
N ALA A 41 15.23 7.73 16.72
CA ALA A 41 16.21 7.99 17.76
C ALA A 41 15.68 7.54 19.14
N LEU A 42 16.31 6.50 19.69
CA LEU A 42 15.95 5.94 20.99
C LEU A 42 16.68 6.63 22.15
N GLY A 43 16.02 6.65 23.31
CA GLY A 43 16.59 7.10 24.58
C GLY A 43 17.55 6.08 25.20
N PRO A 44 18.17 6.42 26.35
CA PRO A 44 19.14 5.55 27.03
C PRO A 44 18.59 4.19 27.49
N ASP A 45 17.27 4.07 27.64
CA ASP A 45 16.57 2.83 28.01
C ASP A 45 16.17 1.98 26.79
N GLY A 46 16.52 2.43 25.57
CA GLY A 46 16.15 1.78 24.32
C GLY A 46 14.73 2.08 23.86
N THR A 47 14.08 3.12 24.39
CA THR A 47 12.70 3.49 24.02
C THR A 47 12.58 4.92 23.52
N ALA A 48 11.54 5.20 22.73
CA ALA A 48 11.12 6.55 22.38
C ALA A 48 9.60 6.62 22.25
N ASN A 49 9.04 7.82 22.40
CA ASN A 49 7.63 8.05 22.08
C ASN A 49 7.54 8.74 20.72
N VAL A 50 6.67 8.23 19.86
CA VAL A 50 6.42 8.74 18.51
C VAL A 50 4.97 9.18 18.49
N PHE A 51 4.72 10.46 18.21
CA PHE A 51 3.38 11.04 18.26
C PHE A 51 2.95 11.57 16.90
N GLY A 52 1.70 11.33 16.53
CA GLY A 52 1.07 11.84 15.33
C GLY A 52 1.45 11.07 14.06
N LEU A 53 2.58 11.42 13.44
CA LEU A 53 2.96 10.92 12.12
C LEU A 53 4.41 10.43 12.14
N TYR A 54 4.62 9.19 11.73
CA TYR A 54 5.94 8.63 11.42
C TYR A 54 6.07 8.48 9.90
N GLU A 55 7.19 8.97 9.36
CA GLU A 55 7.59 8.82 7.97
C GLU A 55 8.80 7.90 7.94
N ASP A 56 8.69 6.80 7.19
CA ASP A 56 9.81 5.87 7.04
C ASP A 56 10.73 6.35 5.89
N PRO A 57 11.96 6.77 6.19
CA PRO A 57 12.80 7.47 5.22
C PRO A 57 13.06 6.64 3.96
N GLY A 58 12.61 7.15 2.82
CA GLY A 58 12.84 6.55 1.50
C GLY A 58 11.90 5.41 1.12
N SER A 59 10.94 5.04 1.97
CA SER A 59 9.89 4.08 1.58
C SER A 59 8.73 4.72 0.80
N GLY A 60 8.47 6.00 1.04
CA GLY A 60 7.31 6.73 0.53
C GLY A 60 6.01 6.44 1.30
N PHE A 61 6.10 5.95 2.54
CA PHE A 61 4.95 5.61 3.39
C PHE A 61 4.94 6.37 4.71
N PHE A 62 3.74 6.67 5.18
CA PHE A 62 3.47 7.25 6.49
C PHE A 62 2.65 6.31 7.36
N LEU A 63 2.94 6.33 8.65
CA LEU A 63 2.10 5.78 9.71
C LEU A 63 1.57 6.91 10.57
N ALA A 64 0.25 7.07 10.62
CA ALA A 64 -0.41 7.94 11.56
C ALA A 64 -0.86 7.15 12.80
N GLY A 65 -0.58 7.69 13.98
CA GLY A 65 -0.87 7.09 15.29
C GLY A 65 0.09 7.60 16.35
N ASP A 66 -0.15 7.21 17.60
CA ASP A 66 0.78 7.44 18.70
C ASP A 66 1.34 6.11 19.18
N PHE A 67 2.66 6.03 19.30
CA PHE A 67 3.41 4.80 19.51
C PHE A 67 4.49 4.96 20.58
N GLN A 68 4.82 3.85 21.22
CA GLN A 68 6.11 3.65 21.85
C GLN A 68 7.00 2.85 20.90
N ALA A 69 8.13 3.43 20.50
CA ALA A 69 9.18 2.75 19.79
C ALA A 69 10.12 2.05 20.77
N ARG A 70 10.57 0.84 20.42
CA ARG A 70 11.45 0.02 21.27
C ARG A 70 12.51 -0.65 20.43
N GLY A 71 13.77 -0.37 20.75
CA GLY A 71 14.91 -0.99 20.07
C GLY A 71 15.20 -2.41 20.59
N ALA A 72 15.99 -3.12 19.79
CA ALA A 72 16.60 -4.38 20.23
C ALA A 72 17.44 -4.15 21.50
N GLY A 73 17.21 -4.98 22.51
CA GLY A 73 17.87 -4.89 23.82
C GLY A 73 17.26 -3.89 24.79
N ALA A 74 16.11 -3.26 24.48
CA ALA A 74 15.45 -2.36 25.42
C ALA A 74 15.21 -3.03 26.78
N THR A 75 15.62 -2.37 27.86
CA THR A 75 15.78 -2.98 29.20
C THR A 75 14.50 -3.09 30.02
N SER A 76 13.33 -3.06 29.38
CA SER A 76 12.05 -3.18 30.08
C SER A 76 11.76 -4.64 30.41
N SER A 77 11.68 -4.97 31.70
CA SER A 77 11.43 -6.34 32.19
C SER A 77 10.07 -6.89 31.79
N LEU A 78 9.17 -6.05 31.27
CA LEU A 78 7.81 -6.43 30.91
C LEU A 78 7.65 -6.71 29.41
N THR A 79 8.68 -6.45 28.59
CA THR A 79 8.58 -6.44 27.12
C THR A 79 9.59 -7.44 26.53
N PRO A 80 9.44 -8.74 26.83
CA PRO A 80 10.43 -9.78 26.50
C PRO A 80 10.78 -9.89 25.01
N GLU A 81 9.91 -9.45 24.12
CA GLU A 81 10.14 -9.31 22.68
C GLU A 81 11.34 -8.41 22.28
N THR A 82 11.81 -7.51 23.15
CA THR A 82 12.96 -6.64 22.92
C THR A 82 14.19 -7.18 23.64
N SER A 83 14.06 -8.28 24.38
CA SER A 83 15.16 -8.87 25.13
C SER A 83 16.11 -9.66 24.22
N GLU A 84 17.35 -9.83 24.68
CA GLU A 84 18.34 -10.63 23.96
C GLU A 84 17.82 -12.06 23.72
N GLY A 85 17.81 -12.49 22.46
CA GLY A 85 17.30 -13.82 22.06
C GLY A 85 15.84 -13.87 21.63
N SER A 86 15.10 -12.74 21.65
CA SER A 86 13.73 -12.66 21.14
C SER A 86 13.61 -12.76 19.60
N GLY A 87 14.74 -12.67 18.90
CA GLY A 87 14.79 -12.58 17.44
C GLY A 87 14.51 -11.17 16.89
N MET A 88 14.24 -10.19 17.76
CA MET A 88 14.17 -8.79 17.35
C MET A 88 15.57 -8.30 16.92
N ILE A 89 15.66 -7.81 15.69
CA ILE A 89 16.89 -7.25 15.11
C ILE A 89 16.77 -5.76 14.79
N THR A 90 15.56 -5.22 14.88
CA THR A 90 15.16 -3.87 14.46
C THR A 90 14.27 -3.22 15.51
N THR A 91 13.99 -1.93 15.38
CA THR A 91 13.09 -1.22 16.29
C THR A 91 11.63 -1.58 16.01
N SER A 92 10.84 -1.88 17.04
CA SER A 92 9.40 -2.13 16.90
C SER A 92 8.57 -0.95 17.38
N LEU A 93 7.31 -0.91 16.96
CA LEU A 93 6.31 0.04 17.43
C LEU A 93 5.16 -0.66 18.16
N ALA A 94 4.81 -0.13 19.33
CA ALA A 94 3.63 -0.50 20.09
C ALA A 94 2.68 0.70 20.19
N PRO A 95 1.44 0.64 19.66
CA PRO A 95 0.50 1.75 19.76
C PRO A 95 0.14 2.07 21.23
N PHE A 96 -0.10 3.32 21.58
CA PHE A 96 -0.72 3.60 22.89
C PHE A 96 -2.18 3.17 22.86
N GLY A 97 -2.57 2.26 23.76
CA GLY A 97 -3.95 1.78 23.86
C GLY A 97 -4.85 2.74 24.65
N PRO A 98 -6.06 3.08 24.17
CA PRO A 98 -6.62 2.74 22.86
C PRO A 98 -6.01 3.60 21.74
N GLY A 99 -5.65 2.99 20.61
CA GLY A 99 -4.97 3.70 19.52
C GLY A 99 -5.31 3.14 18.15
N LEU A 100 -5.65 4.03 17.21
CA LEU A 100 -5.84 3.71 15.80
C LEU A 100 -4.54 3.99 15.05
N VAL A 101 -4.07 3.00 14.30
CA VAL A 101 -2.93 3.13 13.40
C VAL A 101 -3.44 3.18 11.97
N THR A 102 -2.89 4.09 11.16
CA THR A 102 -3.22 4.22 9.74
C THR A 102 -1.93 4.24 8.90
N LEU A 103 -1.79 3.31 7.97
CA LEU A 103 -0.73 3.26 6.97
C LEU A 103 -1.24 3.83 5.64
N THR A 104 -0.51 4.77 5.06
CA THR A 104 -0.80 5.39 3.75
C THR A 104 0.48 5.61 2.95
N HIS A 105 0.37 5.58 1.63
CA HIS A 105 1.43 6.07 0.74
C HIS A 105 1.43 7.61 0.72
N GLU A 106 2.61 8.24 0.70
CA GLU A 106 2.77 9.69 0.81
C GLU A 106 2.10 10.47 -0.34
N ASP A 107 2.26 9.98 -1.57
CA ASP A 107 1.65 10.55 -2.77
C ASP A 107 0.18 10.14 -2.98
N GLY A 108 -0.41 9.38 -2.05
CA GLY A 108 -1.76 8.83 -2.20
C GLY A 108 -1.90 7.76 -3.29
N LEU A 109 -0.79 7.19 -3.75
CA LEU A 109 -0.79 6.10 -4.74
C LEU A 109 -1.32 4.79 -4.13
N PRO A 110 -2.04 3.98 -4.92
CA PRO A 110 -2.46 2.66 -4.46
C PRO A 110 -1.26 1.75 -4.17
N PHE A 111 -1.35 0.96 -3.10
CA PHE A 111 -0.31 0.01 -2.72
C PHE A 111 -0.89 -1.37 -2.37
N GLU A 112 0.00 -2.34 -2.24
CA GLU A 112 -0.28 -3.68 -1.72
C GLU A 112 0.39 -3.79 -0.36
N LEU A 113 -0.34 -4.32 0.62
CA LEU A 113 0.22 -4.69 1.92
C LEU A 113 0.52 -6.19 1.88
N VAL A 114 1.81 -6.55 1.96
CA VAL A 114 2.28 -7.92 1.73
C VAL A 114 2.36 -8.69 3.05
N SER A 115 3.07 -8.13 4.03
CA SER A 115 3.25 -8.76 5.33
C SER A 115 3.54 -7.74 6.42
N ILE A 116 3.38 -8.18 7.67
CA ILE A 116 3.77 -7.45 8.88
C ILE A 116 4.28 -8.45 9.91
N ASP A 117 5.28 -8.05 10.69
CA ASP A 117 5.73 -8.84 11.82
C ASP A 117 4.98 -8.39 13.07
N LEU A 118 4.35 -9.32 13.79
CA LEU A 118 3.61 -9.03 15.03
C LEU A 118 4.17 -9.83 16.20
N ALA A 119 4.16 -9.21 17.37
CA ALA A 119 4.48 -9.84 18.64
C ALA A 119 3.50 -9.39 19.74
N ARG A 120 3.46 -10.19 20.81
CA ARG A 120 2.77 -9.81 22.05
C ARG A 120 3.58 -8.70 22.71
N GLU A 121 2.90 -7.69 23.23
CA GLU A 121 3.50 -6.45 23.73
C GLU A 121 4.03 -6.52 25.17
N PHE A 122 3.51 -7.44 25.97
CA PHE A 122 3.94 -7.58 27.35
C PHE A 122 3.99 -9.04 27.76
N GLN A 123 4.90 -9.38 28.68
CA GLN A 123 5.02 -10.74 29.23
C GLN A 123 3.72 -11.22 29.87
N PHE A 124 2.90 -10.31 30.41
CA PHE A 124 1.62 -10.66 31.00
C PHE A 124 0.52 -10.89 29.96
N ASN A 125 0.74 -10.64 28.67
CA ASN A 125 -0.18 -10.98 27.58
C ASN A 125 -0.14 -12.50 27.33
N ASP A 126 -0.41 -13.27 28.37
CA ASP A 126 -0.39 -14.72 28.37
C ASP A 126 -1.76 -15.26 28.82
N PRO A 127 -2.36 -16.20 28.09
CA PRO A 127 -3.62 -16.83 28.50
C PRO A 127 -3.60 -17.43 29.90
N SER A 128 -2.44 -17.89 30.39
CA SER A 128 -2.28 -18.40 31.75
C SER A 128 -2.37 -17.30 32.82
N ALA A 129 -2.13 -16.05 32.44
CA ALA A 129 -2.28 -14.86 33.30
C ALA A 129 -3.68 -14.22 33.20
N GLY A 130 -4.63 -14.84 32.48
CA GLY A 130 -5.97 -14.29 32.27
C GLY A 130 -6.03 -13.22 31.18
N VAL A 131 -5.06 -13.16 30.29
CA VAL A 131 -5.05 -12.23 29.14
C VAL A 131 -5.21 -13.04 27.85
N SER A 132 -6.17 -12.67 27.00
CA SER A 132 -6.32 -13.31 25.70
C SER A 132 -5.15 -12.96 24.77
N PHE A 133 -4.87 -13.84 23.81
CA PHE A 133 -3.93 -13.48 22.75
C PHE A 133 -4.45 -12.23 22.01
N PRO A 134 -3.55 -11.32 21.58
CA PRO A 134 -3.96 -10.19 20.77
C PRO A 134 -4.59 -10.67 19.45
N GLU A 135 -5.77 -10.16 19.14
CA GLU A 135 -6.38 -10.28 17.82
C GLU A 135 -6.29 -8.92 17.11
N VAL A 136 -5.49 -8.85 16.04
CA VAL A 136 -5.26 -7.61 15.30
C VAL A 136 -6.04 -7.65 14.01
N THR A 137 -7.05 -6.78 13.89
CA THR A 137 -7.87 -6.67 12.68
C THR A 137 -7.38 -5.52 11.82
N PHE A 138 -6.89 -5.86 10.64
CA PHE A 138 -6.52 -4.90 9.61
C PHE A 138 -7.70 -4.67 8.69
N THR A 139 -7.99 -3.40 8.41
CA THR A 139 -9.01 -2.97 7.47
C THR A 139 -8.36 -2.13 6.38
N GLY A 140 -8.29 -2.68 5.18
CA GLY A 140 -7.82 -1.99 3.99
C GLY A 140 -8.95 -1.22 3.31
N ILE A 141 -8.72 0.05 2.99
CA ILE A 141 -9.59 0.88 2.16
C ILE A 141 -9.05 0.81 0.74
N LEU A 142 -9.85 0.33 -0.23
CA LEU A 142 -9.41 0.21 -1.61
C LEU A 142 -9.48 1.56 -2.34
N ALA A 143 -8.51 1.84 -3.20
CA ALA A 143 -8.48 3.08 -4.00
C ALA A 143 -9.68 3.22 -4.95
N GLY A 144 -10.25 2.09 -5.39
CA GLY A 144 -11.50 2.04 -6.15
C GLY A 144 -12.78 2.16 -5.30
N GLY A 145 -12.65 2.33 -4.00
CA GLY A 145 -13.74 2.26 -3.02
C GLY A 145 -13.99 0.85 -2.49
N GLY A 146 -14.70 0.78 -1.36
CA GLY A 146 -14.91 -0.47 -0.62
C GLY A 146 -13.78 -0.79 0.36
N THR A 147 -13.92 -1.90 1.08
CA THR A 147 -12.99 -2.32 2.13
C THR A 147 -12.70 -3.81 2.07
N VAL A 148 -11.49 -4.19 2.45
CA VAL A 148 -11.08 -5.56 2.75
C VAL A 148 -10.69 -5.64 4.22
N SER A 149 -10.88 -6.79 4.86
CA SER A 149 -10.46 -7.00 6.25
C SER A 149 -9.84 -8.37 6.43
N GLN A 150 -8.82 -8.44 7.30
CA GLN A 150 -8.17 -9.66 7.71
C GLN A 150 -7.71 -9.53 9.16
N THR A 151 -8.00 -10.55 9.96
CA THR A 151 -7.63 -10.61 11.38
C THR A 151 -6.53 -11.64 11.57
N PHE A 152 -5.52 -11.28 12.35
CA PHE A 152 -4.47 -12.18 12.81
C PHE A 152 -4.55 -12.39 14.31
N SER A 153 -4.37 -13.64 14.74
CA SER A 153 -4.16 -13.98 16.15
C SER A 153 -2.66 -14.07 16.42
N VAL A 154 -2.18 -13.34 17.43
CA VAL A 154 -0.78 -13.35 17.87
C VAL A 154 -0.60 -14.41 18.96
N ASP A 155 -0.78 -15.68 18.55
CA ASP A 155 -0.89 -16.86 19.42
C ASP A 155 0.39 -17.69 19.53
N GLN A 156 1.52 -17.16 19.08
CA GLN A 156 2.80 -17.87 19.13
C GLN A 156 3.23 -18.20 20.56
N GLU A 157 3.83 -19.38 20.72
CA GLU A 157 4.44 -19.82 21.98
C GLU A 157 5.70 -18.97 22.25
N GLY A 158 5.72 -18.19 23.33
CA GLY A 158 6.82 -17.27 23.63
C GLY A 158 6.61 -15.84 23.08
N PHE A 159 7.58 -14.96 23.34
CA PHE A 159 7.49 -13.53 23.05
C PHE A 159 8.49 -13.16 21.96
N PHE A 160 8.15 -13.48 20.72
CA PHE A 160 8.96 -13.16 19.55
C PHE A 160 8.08 -12.69 18.39
N PHE A 161 8.71 -11.99 17.45
CA PHE A 161 8.07 -11.55 16.21
C PHE A 161 7.82 -12.72 15.27
N ARG A 162 6.61 -12.75 14.71
CA ARG A 162 6.24 -13.67 13.65
C ARG A 162 5.71 -12.88 12.47
N THR A 163 6.10 -13.28 11.27
CA THR A 163 5.57 -12.71 10.02
C THR A 163 4.16 -13.23 9.74
N PHE A 164 3.24 -12.30 9.52
CA PHE A 164 1.88 -12.55 9.08
C PHE A 164 1.72 -12.03 7.65
N ALA A 165 1.40 -12.95 6.73
CA ALA A 165 1.19 -12.62 5.31
C ALA A 165 -0.28 -12.26 5.06
N PHE A 166 -0.51 -11.14 4.37
CA PHE A 166 -1.84 -10.75 3.94
C PHE A 166 -2.27 -11.55 2.72
N SER A 167 -3.59 -11.74 2.59
CA SER A 167 -4.16 -12.33 1.39
C SER A 167 -4.01 -11.37 0.20
N GLY A 168 -4.02 -11.91 -1.03
CA GLY A 168 -3.95 -11.09 -2.26
C GLY A 168 -5.13 -10.12 -2.47
N ALA A 169 -6.10 -10.08 -1.54
CA ALA A 169 -7.14 -9.06 -1.51
C ALA A 169 -6.65 -7.71 -0.96
N PHE A 170 -5.49 -7.68 -0.27
CA PHE A 170 -4.84 -6.46 0.22
C PHE A 170 -3.97 -5.80 -0.87
N THR A 171 -4.54 -5.58 -2.05
CA THR A 171 -3.89 -4.92 -3.19
C THR A 171 -4.76 -3.77 -3.70
N GLY A 172 -4.12 -2.71 -4.23
CA GLY A 172 -4.84 -1.50 -4.65
C GLY A 172 -5.44 -0.72 -3.48
N LEU A 173 -4.74 -0.71 -2.35
CA LEU A 173 -5.12 -0.06 -1.10
C LEU A 173 -4.78 1.44 -1.17
N ALA A 174 -5.71 2.28 -0.74
CA ALA A 174 -5.46 3.69 -0.45
C ALA A 174 -4.95 3.89 0.98
N ALA A 175 -5.42 3.07 1.92
CA ALA A 175 -4.99 3.08 3.31
C ALA A 175 -5.22 1.72 3.97
N VAL A 176 -4.51 1.42 5.05
CA VAL A 176 -4.81 0.30 5.95
C VAL A 176 -4.87 0.81 7.38
N THR A 177 -5.88 0.39 8.11
CA THR A 177 -6.04 0.75 9.52
C THR A 177 -6.13 -0.49 10.42
N TRP A 178 -5.56 -0.40 11.62
CA TRP A 178 -5.74 -1.38 12.68
C TRP A 178 -5.70 -0.70 14.05
N GLU A 179 -6.24 -1.35 15.07
CA GLU A 179 -6.40 -0.76 16.39
C GLU A 179 -5.71 -1.57 17.48
N GLN A 180 -5.24 -0.87 18.51
CA GLN A 180 -4.85 -1.42 19.80
C GLN A 180 -5.97 -1.12 20.81
N PRO A 181 -6.50 -2.13 21.54
CA PRO A 181 -7.47 -1.88 22.59
C PRO A 181 -6.84 -1.12 23.76
N ALA A 182 -7.68 -0.49 24.60
CA ALA A 182 -7.22 0.03 25.88
C ALA A 182 -6.78 -1.13 26.79
N PHE A 183 -5.76 -0.88 27.63
CA PHE A 183 -5.32 -1.88 28.61
C PHE A 183 -6.44 -2.23 29.59
N GLY A 184 -6.62 -3.52 29.87
CA GLY A 184 -7.61 -4.02 30.83
C GLY A 184 -9.04 -4.11 30.29
N VAL A 185 -9.27 -3.87 28.99
CA VAL A 185 -10.58 -4.09 28.37
C VAL A 185 -10.94 -5.58 28.44
N PRO A 186 -12.13 -5.95 28.96
CA PRO A 186 -12.58 -7.34 28.96
C PRO A 186 -12.70 -7.91 27.56
N ASP A 187 -12.31 -9.16 27.38
CA ASP A 187 -12.49 -9.86 26.11
C ASP A 187 -13.96 -10.32 25.98
N PRO A 188 -14.72 -9.82 24.99
CA PRO A 188 -16.13 -10.19 24.79
C PRO A 188 -16.32 -11.66 24.41
N ASN A 189 -15.29 -12.30 23.82
CA ASN A 189 -15.33 -13.68 23.36
C ASN A 189 -14.82 -14.66 24.43
N ASN A 190 -14.06 -14.18 25.41
CA ASN A 190 -13.48 -15.00 26.48
C ASN A 190 -13.78 -14.39 27.86
N PRO A 191 -14.97 -14.67 28.44
CA PRO A 191 -15.36 -14.13 29.74
C PRO A 191 -14.32 -14.40 30.84
N GLY A 192 -13.96 -13.37 31.59
CA GLY A 192 -12.95 -13.44 32.65
C GLY A 192 -11.52 -13.19 32.17
N ARG A 193 -11.31 -12.90 30.87
CA ARG A 193 -10.04 -12.44 30.33
C ARG A 193 -10.10 -10.97 29.92
N ILE A 194 -8.93 -10.35 29.81
CA ILE A 194 -8.74 -9.05 29.18
C ILE A 194 -8.07 -9.19 27.81
N LEU A 195 -8.30 -8.24 26.91
CA LEU A 195 -7.68 -8.23 25.59
C LEU A 195 -6.16 -8.02 25.69
N GLY A 196 -5.41 -8.82 24.93
CA GLY A 196 -3.97 -8.67 24.80
C GLY A 196 -3.59 -7.45 23.96
N LEU A 197 -2.40 -6.92 24.24
CA LEU A 197 -1.78 -5.83 23.49
C LEU A 197 -0.73 -6.39 22.53
N HIS A 198 -0.52 -5.69 21.42
CA HIS A 198 0.42 -6.08 20.37
C HIS A 198 1.41 -4.97 20.08
N GLN A 199 2.46 -5.37 19.37
CA GLN A 199 3.38 -4.48 18.69
C GLN A 199 3.66 -5.04 17.31
N PHE A 200 4.28 -4.22 16.48
CA PHE A 200 4.57 -4.56 15.11
C PHE A 200 5.92 -4.03 14.63
N ASP A 201 6.43 -4.68 13.59
CA ASP A 201 7.66 -4.33 12.89
C ASP A 201 7.56 -4.80 11.42
N ARG A 202 8.53 -4.41 10.58
CA ARG A 202 8.82 -4.96 9.25
C ARG A 202 7.59 -5.01 8.35
N ILE A 203 6.95 -3.85 8.18
CA ILE A 203 5.78 -3.73 7.30
C ILE A 203 6.26 -3.78 5.85
N ALA A 204 5.97 -4.87 5.15
CA ALA A 204 6.32 -5.04 3.74
C ALA A 204 5.17 -4.58 2.84
N VAL A 205 5.46 -3.66 1.94
CA VAL A 205 4.50 -3.06 1.00
C VAL A 205 5.07 -3.03 -0.40
N ASN A 206 4.19 -3.08 -1.39
CA ASN A 206 4.54 -2.81 -2.79
C ASN A 206 3.73 -1.64 -3.31
N VAL A 207 4.36 -0.64 -3.91
CA VAL A 207 3.63 0.37 -4.68
C VAL A 207 3.07 -0.31 -5.91
N VAL A 208 1.76 -0.21 -6.14
CA VAL A 208 1.10 -0.80 -7.30
C VAL A 208 1.08 0.24 -8.41
N PRO A 209 1.82 0.03 -9.51
CA PRO A 209 1.75 0.90 -10.67
C PRO A 209 0.29 1.07 -11.09
N GLU A 210 -0.16 2.30 -11.32
CA GLU A 210 -1.52 2.50 -11.83
C GLU A 210 -1.70 1.62 -13.08
N PRO A 211 -2.75 0.77 -13.13
CA PRO A 211 -2.98 -0.03 -14.30
C PRO A 211 -3.16 0.89 -15.50
N SER A 212 -2.92 0.37 -16.70
CA SER A 212 -3.06 1.03 -18.00
C SER A 212 -4.40 1.73 -18.28
N SER A 213 -5.31 1.81 -17.30
CA SER A 213 -6.47 2.70 -17.19
C SER A 213 -6.17 4.11 -17.68
N MET A 214 -5.08 4.76 -17.26
CA MET A 214 -4.70 6.07 -17.81
C MET A 214 -4.44 5.99 -19.31
N GLY A 215 -3.78 4.93 -19.75
CA GLY A 215 -3.63 4.62 -21.17
C GLY A 215 -4.97 4.45 -21.88
N MET A 216 -5.94 3.78 -21.27
CA MET A 216 -7.28 3.60 -21.83
C MET A 216 -8.08 4.90 -21.86
N VAL A 217 -7.93 5.77 -20.86
CA VAL A 217 -8.52 7.12 -20.86
C VAL A 217 -7.94 7.96 -21.99
N VAL A 218 -6.62 7.96 -22.14
CA VAL A 218 -5.93 8.67 -23.23
C VAL A 218 -6.34 8.10 -24.59
N LEU A 219 -6.36 6.77 -24.75
CA LEU A 219 -6.80 6.11 -25.98
C LEU A 219 -8.28 6.40 -26.28
N GLY A 220 -9.14 6.41 -25.27
CA GLY A 220 -10.54 6.77 -25.38
C GLY A 220 -10.72 8.22 -25.84
N ALA A 221 -10.00 9.16 -25.23
CA ALA A 221 -10.02 10.57 -25.60
C ALA A 221 -9.53 10.80 -27.05
N LEU A 222 -8.45 10.12 -27.46
CA LEU A 222 -7.94 10.16 -28.82
C LEU A 222 -8.94 9.58 -29.84
N GLY A 223 -9.61 8.49 -29.49
CA GLY A 223 -10.66 7.89 -30.32
C GLY A 223 -11.84 8.84 -30.56
N VAL A 224 -12.28 9.55 -29.53
CA VAL A 224 -13.34 10.58 -29.64
C VAL A 224 -12.88 11.74 -30.53
N ALA A 225 -11.68 12.26 -30.33
CA ALA A 225 -11.13 13.35 -31.13
C ALA A 225 -11.01 12.97 -32.63
N ALA A 226 -10.54 11.76 -32.94
CA ALA A 226 -10.48 11.24 -34.30
C ALA A 226 -11.88 11.07 -34.93
N GLY A 227 -12.88 10.66 -34.15
CA GLY A 227 -14.27 10.55 -34.59
C GLY A 227 -14.89 11.91 -34.96
N LEU A 228 -14.62 12.95 -34.16
CA LEU A 228 -15.14 14.31 -34.38
C LEU A 228 -14.55 14.98 -35.62
N THR A 229 -13.25 14.79 -35.90
CA THR A 229 -12.59 15.35 -37.08
C THR A 229 -13.09 14.71 -38.39
N ARG A 230 -13.43 13.42 -38.36
CA ARG A 230 -13.92 12.70 -39.55
C ARG A 230 -15.31 13.14 -40.02
N ARG A 231 -16.14 13.67 -39.11
CA ARG A 231 -17.49 14.17 -39.42
C ARG A 231 -17.51 15.55 -40.11
N ARG A 232 -16.39 16.28 -40.11
CA ARG A 232 -16.29 17.63 -40.73
C ARG A 232 -15.89 17.60 -42.21
N ARG A 233 -16.24 16.58 -43.00
CA ARG A 233 -16.08 16.67 -44.45
C ARG A 233 -17.15 17.60 -45.02
N PRO A 234 -16.78 18.73 -45.65
CA PRO A 234 -17.76 19.60 -46.29
C PRO A 234 -18.47 18.79 -47.38
N ALA A 235 -19.79 18.78 -47.35
CA ALA A 235 -20.58 18.34 -48.49
C ALA A 235 -20.14 19.21 -49.69
N LEU A 236 -19.58 18.58 -50.73
CA LEU A 236 -19.20 19.30 -51.95
C LEU A 236 -20.44 20.06 -52.45
N ALA A 237 -20.33 21.39 -52.48
CA ALA A 237 -21.36 22.24 -53.05
C ALA A 237 -21.56 21.84 -54.52
N PRO A 238 -22.82 21.71 -55.00
CA PRO A 238 -23.10 21.33 -56.37
C PRO A 238 -22.54 22.37 -57.34
N ALA A 239 -21.75 21.91 -58.31
CA ALA A 239 -21.19 22.75 -59.36
C ALA A 239 -22.32 23.38 -60.17
N ARG A 240 -22.41 24.71 -60.14
CA ARG A 240 -23.34 25.49 -60.94
C ARG A 240 -22.84 25.49 -62.39
N ALA A 241 -23.56 24.81 -63.28
CA ALA A 241 -23.32 24.88 -64.71
C ALA A 241 -23.73 26.27 -65.22
N SER A 242 -22.79 27.01 -65.83
CA SER A 242 -23.07 28.20 -66.63
C SER A 242 -23.11 27.80 -68.10
N GLY A 243 -24.21 28.16 -68.77
CA GLY A 243 -24.38 28.07 -70.22
C GLY A 243 -23.74 29.23 -70.98
#